data_AF-A0A401Q3C9-F1
#
_entry.id   AF-A0A401Q3C9-F1
#
_cell.length_a   1.000
_cell.length_b   1.000
_cell.length_c   1.000
_cell.angle_alpha   90.00
_cell.angle_beta   90.00
_cell.angle_gamma   90.00
#
_symmetry.space_group_name_H-M   'P 1'
#
loop_
_entity.id
_entity.type
_entity.pdbx_description
1 polymer ?
#
loop_
_entity_poly.entity_id
_entity_poly.type
_entity_poly.pdbx_seq_one_letter_code
_entity_poly.pdbx_strand_id
1 'polypeptide(L)'
;MEAKVKTLQRCLNGIYKVIRTANDTLCAISKPSVCSEVLLSPQGTAYFSGVTEVYRVAKRVEGGMKTLSISNETLQHSLRDIEIIWNNLQAFLSFSPSMLRMLPAESTLDCSAVTASGNAQNETCGVCLLRTPNEPNDLNDTENSVLHNGCRYHASCANFWLNCVDSSLPGLIAPKENSETLDLEGLTVLGSNSLDTGPADLTVSTAH
;
A
#
# COMPACT_ATOMS: atom_id res chain seq x y z
N MET A 1 13.29 8.43 1.75
CA MET A 1 13.58 7.30 0.82
C MET A 1 13.89 6.01 1.57
N GLU A 2 14.79 6.05 2.56
CA GLU A 2 15.18 4.88 3.36
C GLU A 2 14.02 4.15 4.06
N ALA A 3 13.07 4.89 4.66
CA ALA A 3 11.88 4.30 5.29
C ALA A 3 11.03 3.49 4.30
N LYS A 4 10.86 3.98 3.06
CA LYS A 4 10.14 3.26 2.00
C LYS A 4 10.86 1.97 1.63
N VAL A 5 12.18 2.01 1.45
CA VAL A 5 13.00 0.81 1.16
C VAL A 5 12.86 -0.23 2.26
N LYS A 6 12.90 0.18 3.54
CA LYS A 6 12.69 -0.73 4.69
C LYS A 6 11.29 -1.36 4.66
N THR A 7 10.24 -0.58 4.43
CA THR A 7 8.86 -1.08 4.30
C THR A 7 8.73 -2.09 3.17
N LEU A 8 9.28 -1.78 1.99
CA LEU A 8 9.27 -2.69 0.84
C LEU A 8 10.05 -3.98 1.13
N GLN A 9 11.21 -3.90 1.77
CA GLN A 9 11.99 -5.08 2.13
C GLN A 9 11.23 -5.99 3.10
N ARG A 10 10.54 -5.41 4.09
CA ARG A 10 9.68 -6.17 5.01
C ARG A 10 8.54 -6.86 4.27
N CYS A 11 7.91 -6.16 3.34
CA CYS A 11 6.86 -6.70 2.47
C CYS A 11 7.38 -7.92 1.69
N LEU A 12 8.47 -7.75 0.94
CA LEU A 12 9.07 -8.80 0.12
C LEU A 12 9.52 -10.00 0.96
N ASN A 13 10.07 -9.77 2.15
CA ASN A 13 10.43 -10.86 3.07
C ASN A 13 9.22 -11.67 3.53
N GLY A 14 8.08 -11.02 3.79
CA GLY A 14 6.82 -11.71 4.12
C GLY A 14 6.29 -12.52 2.93
N ILE A 15 6.32 -11.94 1.74
CA ILE A 15 5.84 -12.59 0.51
C ILE A 15 6.68 -13.83 0.23
N TYR A 16 8.00 -13.67 0.32
CA TYR A 16 8.96 -14.74 0.16
C TYR A 16 8.68 -15.91 1.09
N LYS A 17 8.43 -15.64 2.37
CA LYS A 17 8.11 -16.69 3.36
C LYS A 17 6.84 -17.45 2.96
N VAL A 18 5.77 -16.76 2.59
CA VAL A 18 4.49 -17.42 2.21
C VAL A 18 4.68 -18.31 0.99
N ILE A 19 5.29 -17.78 -0.08
CA ILE A 19 5.49 -18.53 -1.33
C ILE A 19 6.46 -19.69 -1.12
N ARG A 20 7.55 -19.48 -0.37
CA ARG A 20 8.49 -20.55 -0.02
C ARG A 20 7.81 -21.65 0.80
N THR A 21 7.01 -21.32 1.80
CA THR A 21 6.27 -22.33 2.58
C THR A 21 5.34 -23.15 1.70
N ALA A 22 4.64 -22.54 0.75
CA ALA A 22 3.80 -23.26 -0.19
C ALA A 22 4.64 -24.20 -1.09
N ASN A 23 5.75 -23.71 -1.62
CA ASN A 23 6.68 -24.49 -2.44
C ASN A 23 7.25 -25.69 -1.69
N ASP A 24 7.77 -25.47 -0.48
CA ASP A 24 8.38 -26.52 0.34
C ASP A 24 7.35 -27.59 0.73
N THR A 25 6.10 -27.18 0.99
CA THR A 25 4.99 -28.10 1.27
C THR A 25 4.71 -29.01 0.08
N LEU A 26 4.65 -28.50 -1.15
CA LEU A 26 4.46 -29.33 -2.34
C LEU A 26 5.67 -30.21 -2.65
N CYS A 27 6.89 -29.68 -2.49
CA CYS A 27 8.13 -30.44 -2.66
C CYS A 27 8.23 -31.62 -1.69
N ALA A 28 7.67 -31.50 -0.49
CA ALA A 28 7.66 -32.58 0.50
C ALA A 28 6.71 -33.75 0.14
N ILE A 29 5.77 -33.56 -0.81
CA ILE A 29 4.84 -34.60 -1.22
C ILE A 29 5.53 -35.58 -2.17
N SER A 30 5.86 -36.76 -1.68
CA SER A 30 6.62 -37.76 -2.46
C SER A 30 5.82 -38.42 -3.58
N LYS A 31 4.48 -38.45 -3.47
CA LYS A 31 3.60 -39.13 -4.45
C LYS A 31 2.83 -38.10 -5.29
N PRO A 32 3.01 -38.07 -6.62
CA PRO A 32 2.30 -37.13 -7.49
C PRO A 32 0.78 -37.21 -7.40
N SER A 33 0.22 -38.39 -7.18
CA SER A 33 -1.24 -38.57 -7.02
C SER A 33 -1.78 -37.87 -5.78
N VAL A 34 -1.05 -37.94 -4.66
CA VAL A 34 -1.41 -37.25 -3.41
C VAL A 34 -1.29 -35.75 -3.59
N CYS A 35 -0.26 -35.28 -4.30
CA CYS A 35 -0.09 -33.87 -4.63
C CYS A 35 -1.29 -33.35 -5.44
N SER A 36 -1.70 -34.09 -6.48
CA SER A 36 -2.87 -33.75 -7.28
C SER A 36 -4.16 -33.70 -6.45
N GLU A 37 -4.38 -34.68 -5.58
CA GLU A 37 -5.55 -34.71 -4.69
C GLU A 37 -5.59 -33.51 -3.74
N VAL A 38 -4.46 -33.15 -3.14
CA VAL A 38 -4.35 -31.96 -2.29
C VAL A 38 -4.65 -30.70 -3.08
N LEU A 39 -4.05 -30.53 -4.26
CA LEU A 39 -4.24 -29.34 -5.12
C LEU A 39 -5.70 -29.17 -5.55
N LEU A 40 -6.38 -30.27 -5.87
CA LEU A 40 -7.76 -30.28 -6.35
C LEU A 40 -8.80 -30.24 -5.23
N SER A 41 -8.40 -30.42 -3.97
CA SER A 41 -9.31 -30.28 -2.83
C SER A 41 -9.81 -28.83 -2.70
N PRO A 42 -11.02 -28.60 -2.14
CA PRO A 42 -11.52 -27.25 -1.88
C PRO A 42 -10.56 -26.42 -1.02
N GLN A 43 -9.93 -27.04 -0.01
CA GLN A 43 -8.98 -26.39 0.88
C GLN A 43 -7.68 -26.04 0.16
N GLY A 44 -7.15 -26.95 -0.66
CA GLY A 44 -5.96 -26.70 -1.47
C GLY A 44 -6.19 -25.58 -2.47
N THR A 45 -7.30 -25.63 -3.21
CA THR A 45 -7.67 -24.58 -4.16
C THR A 45 -7.78 -23.21 -3.46
N ALA A 46 -8.47 -23.13 -2.33
CA ALA A 46 -8.58 -21.88 -1.56
C ALA A 46 -7.21 -21.38 -1.06
N TYR A 47 -6.37 -22.27 -0.55
CA TYR A 47 -5.01 -21.95 -0.10
C TYR A 47 -4.16 -21.37 -1.23
N PHE A 48 -4.10 -22.04 -2.38
CA PHE A 48 -3.33 -21.57 -3.52
C PHE A 48 -3.91 -20.32 -4.19
N SER A 49 -5.22 -20.09 -4.06
CA SER A 49 -5.81 -18.78 -4.39
C SER A 49 -5.18 -17.67 -3.55
N GLY A 50 -5.04 -17.90 -2.25
CA GLY A 50 -4.37 -16.98 -1.32
C GLY A 50 -2.90 -16.78 -1.67
N VAL A 51 -2.15 -17.86 -1.95
CA VAL A 51 -0.74 -17.77 -2.36
C VAL A 51 -0.58 -16.97 -3.66
N THR A 52 -1.49 -17.19 -4.63
CA THR A 52 -1.50 -16.44 -5.89
C THR A 52 -1.77 -14.95 -5.66
N GLU A 53 -2.68 -14.61 -4.75
CA GLU A 53 -2.96 -13.22 -4.38
C GLU A 53 -1.73 -12.55 -3.72
N VAL A 54 -1.00 -13.28 -2.88
CA VAL A 54 0.27 -12.80 -2.31
C VAL A 54 1.32 -12.57 -3.39
N TYR A 55 1.39 -13.42 -4.42
CA TYR A 55 2.27 -13.16 -5.57
C TYR A 55 1.84 -11.92 -6.38
N ARG A 56 0.53 -11.67 -6.55
CA ARG A 56 0.05 -10.41 -7.15
C ARG A 56 0.45 -9.18 -6.34
N VAL A 57 0.55 -9.27 -5.01
CA VAL A 57 1.14 -8.20 -4.17
C VAL A 57 2.61 -7.97 -4.55
N ALA A 58 3.42 -9.03 -4.75
CA ALA A 58 4.82 -8.88 -5.18
C ALA A 58 4.94 -8.14 -6.52
N LYS A 59 4.10 -8.48 -7.51
CA LYS A 59 4.13 -7.80 -8.81
C LYS A 59 3.71 -6.34 -8.72
N ARG A 60 2.74 -6.01 -7.87
CA ARG A 60 2.40 -4.61 -7.59
C ARG A 60 3.53 -3.86 -6.90
N VAL A 61 4.22 -4.50 -5.95
CA VAL A 61 5.42 -3.92 -5.30
C VAL A 61 6.51 -3.65 -6.34
N GLU A 62 6.79 -4.60 -7.22
CA GLU A 62 7.73 -4.42 -8.34
C GLU A 62 7.30 -3.26 -9.25
N GLY A 63 6.02 -3.20 -9.62
CA GLY A 63 5.45 -2.11 -10.42
C GLY A 63 5.62 -0.75 -9.76
N GLY A 64 5.29 -0.63 -8.47
CA GLY A 64 5.45 0.63 -7.73
C GLY A 64 6.91 1.05 -7.59
N MET A 65 7.83 0.10 -7.44
CA MET A 65 9.27 0.38 -7.48
C MET A 65 9.69 0.95 -8.84
N LYS A 66 9.19 0.38 -9.95
CA LYS A 66 9.48 0.88 -11.31
C LYS A 66 8.90 2.28 -11.54
N THR A 67 7.63 2.52 -11.16
CA THR A 67 6.97 3.83 -11.31
C THR A 67 7.67 4.94 -10.54
N LEU A 68 8.22 4.62 -9.36
CA LEU A 68 8.93 5.59 -8.51
C LEU A 68 10.45 5.58 -8.72
N SER A 69 10.96 4.85 -9.71
CA SER A 69 12.39 4.71 -9.98
C SER A 69 13.23 4.31 -8.76
N ILE A 70 12.69 3.43 -7.90
CA ILE A 70 13.38 2.92 -6.72
C ILE A 70 14.36 1.82 -7.17
N SER A 71 15.64 2.17 -7.24
CA SER A 71 16.73 1.23 -7.49
C SER A 71 17.42 0.85 -6.19
N ASN A 72 17.24 -0.42 -5.76
CA ASN A 72 17.92 -0.97 -4.60
C ASN A 72 18.23 -2.45 -4.85
N GLU A 73 19.51 -2.83 -4.76
CA GLU A 73 19.98 -4.18 -5.10
C GLU A 73 19.37 -5.27 -4.23
N THR A 74 19.16 -5.00 -2.94
CA THR A 74 18.56 -5.97 -2.01
C THR A 74 17.10 -6.25 -2.37
N LEU A 75 16.32 -5.21 -2.66
CA LEU A 75 14.93 -5.37 -3.12
C LEU A 75 14.87 -6.14 -4.45
N GLN A 76 15.76 -5.81 -5.40
CA GLN A 76 15.85 -6.51 -6.69
C GLN A 76 16.27 -7.97 -6.54
N HIS A 77 17.15 -8.28 -5.58
CA HIS A 77 17.49 -9.66 -5.24
C HIS A 77 16.29 -10.41 -4.67
N SER A 78 15.57 -9.81 -3.71
CA SER A 78 14.37 -10.42 -3.13
C SER A 78 13.28 -10.70 -4.17
N LEU A 79 13.07 -9.78 -5.11
CA LEU A 79 12.14 -10.00 -6.23
C LEU A 79 12.56 -11.18 -7.11
N ARG A 80 13.85 -11.29 -7.46
CA ARG A 80 14.36 -12.44 -8.21
C ARG A 80 14.17 -13.75 -7.47
N ASP A 81 14.44 -13.78 -6.17
CA ASP A 81 14.23 -14.99 -5.36
C ASP A 81 12.74 -15.40 -5.31
N ILE A 82 11.83 -14.42 -5.22
CA ILE A 82 10.38 -14.66 -5.29
C ILE A 82 9.99 -15.25 -6.64
N GLU A 83 10.47 -14.67 -7.75
CA GLU A 83 10.20 -15.15 -9.11
C GLU A 83 10.69 -16.60 -9.29
N ILE A 84 11.88 -16.94 -8.80
CA ILE A 84 12.43 -18.30 -8.91
C ILE A 84 11.52 -19.32 -8.20
N ILE A 85 11.09 -19.04 -6.97
CA ILE A 85 10.24 -19.96 -6.21
C ILE A 85 8.82 -20.01 -6.81
N TRP A 86 8.30 -18.87 -7.27
CA TRP A 86 7.01 -18.83 -7.94
C TRP A 86 7.00 -19.69 -9.21
N ASN A 87 8.04 -19.60 -10.06
CA ASN A 87 8.17 -20.44 -11.24
C ASN A 87 8.22 -21.94 -10.92
N ASN A 88 8.87 -22.31 -9.81
CA ASN A 88 8.86 -23.69 -9.32
C ASN A 88 7.44 -24.12 -8.91
N LEU A 89 6.74 -23.27 -8.15
CA LEU A 89 5.36 -23.51 -7.75
C LEU A 89 4.42 -23.65 -8.96
N GLN A 90 4.58 -22.81 -9.97
CA GLN A 90 3.82 -22.87 -11.23
C GLN A 90 4.01 -24.21 -11.94
N ALA A 91 5.20 -24.82 -11.88
CA ALA A 91 5.43 -26.13 -12.47
C ALA A 91 4.53 -27.21 -11.82
N PHE A 92 4.32 -27.16 -10.51
CA PHE A 92 3.37 -28.05 -9.82
C PHE A 92 1.91 -27.76 -10.21
N LEU A 93 1.55 -26.49 -10.35
CA LEU A 93 0.18 -26.09 -10.71
C LEU A 93 -0.16 -26.42 -12.18
N SER A 94 0.85 -26.49 -13.05
CA SER A 94 0.69 -26.77 -14.48
C SER A 94 0.15 -28.18 -14.77
N PHE A 95 0.23 -29.10 -13.81
CA PHE A 95 -0.40 -30.41 -13.92
C PHE A 95 -1.93 -30.38 -13.74
N SER A 96 -2.51 -29.23 -13.37
CA SER A 96 -3.95 -29.05 -13.15
C SER A 96 -4.50 -27.84 -13.92
N PRO A 97 -5.33 -28.05 -14.96
CA PRO A 97 -5.93 -26.96 -15.75
C PRO A 97 -6.77 -25.98 -14.91
N SER A 98 -7.42 -26.46 -13.85
CA SER A 98 -8.22 -25.63 -12.95
C SER A 98 -7.37 -24.66 -12.14
N MET A 99 -6.16 -25.07 -11.76
CA MET A 99 -5.19 -24.23 -11.04
C MET A 99 -4.52 -23.22 -11.96
N LEU A 100 -4.28 -23.59 -13.22
CA LEU A 100 -3.74 -22.67 -14.23
C LEU A 100 -4.66 -21.47 -14.49
N ARG A 101 -5.98 -21.65 -14.39
CA ARG A 101 -6.94 -20.53 -14.51
C ARG A 101 -6.82 -19.50 -13.37
N MET A 102 -6.17 -19.86 -12.27
CA MET A 102 -5.99 -18.97 -11.12
C MET A 102 -4.75 -18.09 -11.25
N LEU A 103 -3.79 -18.51 -12.08
CA LEU A 103 -2.55 -17.78 -12.29
C LEU A 103 -2.82 -16.38 -12.84
N PRO A 104 -2.10 -15.34 -12.38
CA PRO A 104 -2.27 -14.00 -12.92
C PRO A 104 -1.93 -14.02 -14.41
N ALA A 105 -2.79 -13.45 -15.25
CA ALA A 105 -2.45 -13.25 -16.66
C ALA A 105 -1.45 -12.10 -16.76
N GLU A 106 -0.40 -12.24 -17.59
CA GLU A 106 0.63 -11.22 -17.82
C GLU A 106 0.04 -9.84 -18.14
N SER A 107 -1.11 -9.79 -18.83
CA SER A 107 -1.81 -8.55 -19.21
C SER A 107 -2.56 -7.83 -18.09
N THR A 108 -2.80 -8.48 -16.95
CA THR A 108 -3.43 -7.85 -15.76
C THR A 108 -2.40 -7.17 -14.85
N LEU A 109 -1.12 -7.28 -15.19
CA LEU A 109 0.00 -6.76 -14.41
C LEU A 109 0.54 -5.43 -14.96
N ASP A 110 0.04 -4.99 -16.12
CA ASP A 110 0.35 -3.70 -16.71
C ASP A 110 -0.36 -2.58 -15.95
N CYS A 111 0.22 -2.21 -14.81
CA CYS A 111 -0.10 -1.00 -14.08
C CYS A 111 0.39 0.21 -14.89
N SER A 112 -0.29 0.51 -16.01
CA SER A 112 -0.02 1.71 -16.77
C SER A 112 -0.29 2.93 -15.87
N ALA A 113 0.75 3.75 -15.71
CA ALA A 113 0.71 4.94 -14.90
C ALA A 113 -0.33 5.91 -15.49
N VAL A 114 -1.52 5.95 -14.91
CA VAL A 114 -2.48 7.02 -15.20
C VAL A 114 -1.80 8.34 -14.86
N THR A 115 -1.64 9.18 -15.87
CA THR A 115 -0.89 10.44 -15.85
C THR A 115 -1.30 11.31 -14.66
N ALA A 116 -0.31 11.77 -13.90
CA ALA A 116 -0.52 12.58 -12.71
C ALA A 116 -1.04 13.98 -13.10
N SER A 117 -2.22 14.33 -12.60
CA SER A 117 -2.68 15.72 -12.48
C SER A 117 -3.15 15.94 -11.04
N GLY A 118 -2.50 16.86 -10.33
CA GLY A 118 -2.97 17.45 -9.06
C GLY A 118 -3.06 16.54 -7.83
N ASN A 119 -2.11 16.69 -6.89
CA ASN A 119 -2.12 16.16 -5.51
C ASN A 119 -2.11 14.61 -5.35
N ALA A 120 -1.12 13.95 -5.97
CA ALA A 120 -1.05 12.49 -6.15
C ALA A 120 -0.56 11.64 -4.94
N GLN A 121 -0.18 12.23 -3.81
CA GLN A 121 0.40 11.43 -2.70
C GLN A 121 -0.65 10.62 -1.93
N ASN A 122 -1.90 11.11 -1.86
CA ASN A 122 -2.98 10.45 -1.12
C ASN A 122 -3.71 9.33 -1.89
N GLU A 123 -3.29 9.05 -3.12
CA GLU A 123 -3.92 8.07 -4.00
C GLU A 123 -3.12 6.76 -4.15
N THR A 124 -1.93 6.70 -3.55
CA THR A 124 -1.05 5.53 -3.67
C THR A 124 -1.22 4.59 -2.48
N CYS A 125 -1.14 3.29 -2.76
CA CYS A 125 -1.16 2.25 -1.76
C CYS A 125 0.07 2.37 -0.86
N GLY A 126 -0.13 2.46 0.47
CA GLY A 126 0.97 2.57 1.43
C GLY A 126 1.90 1.36 1.50
N VAL A 127 1.53 0.23 0.86
CA VAL A 127 2.33 -1.00 0.80
C VAL A 127 3.07 -1.12 -0.54
N CYS A 128 2.35 -1.16 -1.66
CA CYS A 128 2.94 -1.42 -2.98
C CYS A 128 3.29 -0.16 -3.77
N LEU A 129 2.91 1.03 -3.28
CA LEU A 129 3.18 2.34 -3.88
C LEU A 129 2.52 2.61 -5.25
N LEU A 130 1.65 1.71 -5.72
CA LEU A 130 0.83 1.93 -6.90
C LEU A 130 -0.49 2.62 -6.56
N ARG A 131 -1.10 3.29 -7.54
CA ARG A 131 -2.39 3.98 -7.35
C ARG A 131 -3.48 2.98 -6.97
N THR A 132 -4.31 3.36 -6.00
CA THR A 132 -5.58 2.67 -5.71
C THR A 132 -6.68 3.29 -6.57
N PRO A 133 -7.53 2.51 -7.27
CA PRO A 133 -8.69 3.08 -7.95
C PRO A 133 -9.60 3.78 -6.94
N ASN A 134 -10.00 5.01 -7.27
CA ASN A 134 -10.81 5.86 -6.39
C ASN A 134 -12.29 5.45 -6.39
N GLU A 135 -12.78 4.83 -7.46
CA GLU A 135 -14.16 4.39 -7.64
C GLU A 135 -14.20 3.07 -8.42
N PRO A 136 -15.17 2.18 -8.16
CA PRO A 136 -15.39 0.96 -8.93
C PRO A 136 -16.03 1.33 -10.27
N ASN A 137 -15.27 1.94 -11.17
CA ASN A 137 -15.77 2.19 -12.52
C ASN A 137 -15.46 1.00 -13.42
N ASP A 138 -16.49 0.60 -14.16
CA ASP A 138 -16.63 -0.66 -14.86
C ASP A 138 -15.42 -1.04 -15.71
N LEU A 139 -15.20 -2.37 -15.76
CA LEU A 139 -14.20 -3.10 -16.56
C LEU A 139 -12.89 -3.40 -15.82
N ASN A 140 -12.98 -4.40 -14.94
CA ASN A 140 -12.05 -5.54 -14.88
C ASN A 140 -11.03 -5.64 -13.71
N ASP A 141 -11.15 -4.86 -12.64
CA ASP A 141 -10.40 -5.14 -11.41
C ASP A 141 -11.26 -5.03 -10.15
N THR A 142 -11.51 -6.17 -9.52
CA THR A 142 -12.25 -6.30 -8.25
C THR A 142 -11.38 -5.94 -7.05
N GLU A 143 -10.49 -4.94 -7.19
CA GLU A 143 -9.65 -4.50 -6.07
C GLU A 143 -10.33 -3.34 -5.33
N ASN A 144 -11.13 -3.69 -4.32
CA ASN A 144 -11.62 -2.71 -3.36
C ASN A 144 -10.42 -2.00 -2.70
N SER A 145 -10.47 -0.68 -2.59
CA SER A 145 -9.49 0.10 -1.84
C SER A 145 -9.96 0.34 -0.40
N VAL A 146 -9.01 0.37 0.53
CA VAL A 146 -9.26 0.55 1.97
C VAL A 146 -8.54 1.81 2.45
N LEU A 147 -9.23 2.63 3.25
CA LEU A 147 -8.67 3.80 3.91
C LEU A 147 -8.41 3.47 5.38
N HIS A 148 -7.17 3.65 5.83
CA HIS A 148 -6.79 3.44 7.23
C HIS A 148 -5.77 4.49 7.66
N ASN A 149 -6.03 5.20 8.77
CA ASN A 149 -5.18 6.28 9.30
C ASN A 149 -4.77 7.32 8.25
N GLY A 150 -5.67 7.67 7.34
CA GLY A 150 -5.42 8.64 6.26
C GLY A 150 -4.59 8.11 5.08
N CYS A 151 -4.15 6.85 5.11
CA CYS A 151 -3.47 6.19 3.99
C CYS A 151 -4.44 5.26 3.24
N ARG A 152 -4.29 5.19 1.91
CA ARG A 152 -5.02 4.22 1.07
C ARG A 152 -4.21 2.96 0.87
N TYR A 153 -4.90 1.85 0.70
CA TYR A 153 -4.32 0.54 0.41
C TYR A 153 -5.21 -0.22 -0.56
N HIS A 154 -4.63 -1.04 -1.43
CA HIS A 154 -5.40 -2.13 -2.03
C HIS A 154 -5.80 -3.11 -0.92
N ALA A 155 -7.05 -3.61 -0.93
CA ALA A 155 -7.53 -4.53 0.10
C ALA A 155 -6.61 -5.75 0.26
N SER A 156 -6.14 -6.33 -0.84
CA SER A 156 -5.22 -7.46 -0.84
C SER A 156 -3.84 -7.12 -0.27
N CYS A 157 -3.30 -5.92 -0.56
CA CYS A 157 -2.06 -5.44 0.05
C CYS A 157 -2.19 -5.27 1.57
N ALA A 158 -3.28 -4.66 2.04
CA ALA A 158 -3.53 -4.47 3.46
C ALA A 158 -3.74 -5.80 4.19
N ASN A 159 -4.56 -6.69 3.59
CA ASN A 159 -4.82 -8.02 4.13
C ASN A 159 -3.53 -8.83 4.25
N PHE A 160 -2.70 -8.86 3.20
CA PHE A 160 -1.42 -9.54 3.26
C PHE A 160 -0.52 -8.95 4.36
N TRP A 161 -0.41 -7.62 4.42
CA TRP A 161 0.46 -6.98 5.40
C TRP A 161 0.07 -7.34 6.84
N LEU A 162 -1.21 -7.20 7.17
CA LEU A 162 -1.74 -7.45 8.52
C LEU A 162 -1.60 -8.92 8.95
N ASN A 163 -1.74 -9.86 8.01
CA ASN A 163 -1.67 -11.29 8.32
C ASN A 163 -0.25 -11.87 8.26
N CYS A 164 0.65 -11.28 7.46
CA CYS A 164 1.92 -11.92 7.11
C CYS A 164 3.17 -11.05 7.37
N VAL A 165 3.03 -9.76 7.69
CA VAL A 165 4.17 -8.84 7.83
C VAL A 165 4.21 -8.16 9.21
N ASP A 166 3.14 -7.48 9.60
CA ASP A 166 3.04 -6.77 10.88
C ASP A 166 1.56 -6.54 11.24
N SER A 167 1.25 -6.57 12.53
CA SER A 167 -0.04 -6.18 13.10
C SER A 167 -0.47 -4.73 12.82
N SER A 168 0.46 -3.88 12.39
CA SER A 168 0.23 -2.47 12.09
C SER A 168 0.52 -2.17 10.63
N LEU A 169 -0.43 -1.55 9.93
CA LEU A 169 -0.24 -1.11 8.54
C LEU A 169 0.87 -0.06 8.45
N PRO A 170 1.65 -0.06 7.36
CA PRO A 170 2.69 0.93 7.19
C PRO A 170 2.02 2.27 6.93
N GLY A 171 1.98 3.12 7.96
CA GLY A 171 1.68 4.52 7.80
C GLY A 171 2.91 5.19 7.20
N LEU A 172 2.83 5.69 5.98
CA LEU A 172 3.70 6.78 5.60
C LEU A 172 3.24 7.98 6.42
N ILE A 173 3.70 8.06 7.67
CA ILE A 173 3.63 9.26 8.46
C ILE A 173 4.39 10.29 7.63
N ALA A 174 3.67 11.20 6.98
CA ALA A 174 4.24 12.47 6.58
C ALA A 174 4.94 13.04 7.82
N PRO A 175 6.19 13.55 7.73
CA PRO A 175 6.76 14.29 8.85
C PRO A 175 5.72 15.32 9.26
N LYS A 176 5.31 15.31 10.53
CA LYS A 176 4.57 16.46 11.07
C LYS A 176 5.46 17.66 10.81
N GLU A 177 5.00 18.60 9.97
CA GLU A 177 5.59 19.93 9.97
C GLU A 177 5.56 20.45 11.41
N ASN A 178 6.74 20.88 11.83
CA ASN A 178 7.11 21.53 13.08
C ASN A 178 5.93 21.91 13.99
N SER A 179 5.79 21.18 15.10
CA SER A 179 5.20 21.73 16.31
C SER A 179 6.24 22.61 17.00
N GLU A 180 6.39 23.86 16.58
CA GLU A 180 7.09 24.87 17.40
C GLU A 180 6.28 26.19 17.40
N THR A 181 5.70 26.43 18.58
CA THR A 181 5.54 27.73 19.28
C THR A 181 4.75 28.84 18.59
N LEU A 182 3.45 28.91 18.90
CA LEU A 182 2.77 30.20 19.08
C LEU A 182 3.22 30.74 20.44
N ASP A 183 4.27 31.57 20.42
CA ASP A 183 4.64 32.38 21.59
C ASP A 183 3.51 33.35 21.90
N LEU A 184 2.85 33.09 23.03
CA LEU A 184 1.88 33.96 23.65
C LEU A 184 2.62 34.99 24.50
N GLU A 185 3.33 35.94 23.87
CA GLU A 185 3.82 37.14 24.54
C GLU A 185 3.26 38.38 23.84
N GLY A 186 2.23 38.97 24.46
CA GLY A 186 1.57 40.17 23.95
C GLY A 186 0.47 40.68 24.88
N LEU A 187 0.67 40.59 26.20
CA LEU A 187 -0.17 41.25 27.20
C LEU A 187 0.71 42.00 28.20
N THR A 188 1.12 43.21 27.83
CA THR A 188 1.57 44.22 28.78
C THR A 188 0.91 45.56 28.47
N VAL A 189 -0.19 45.79 29.21
CA VAL A 189 -0.49 47.00 29.98
C VAL A 189 -0.33 48.34 29.26
N LEU A 190 -1.48 48.90 28.87
CA LEU A 190 -1.69 50.33 28.66
C LEU A 190 -1.36 51.09 29.95
N GLY A 191 -0.21 51.78 29.94
CA GLY A 191 0.15 52.83 30.90
C GLY A 191 -0.10 54.20 30.27
N SER A 192 -1.18 54.83 30.70
CA SER A 192 -1.62 56.19 30.38
C SER A 192 -0.65 57.28 30.83
N ASN A 193 -0.54 58.35 30.02
CA ASN A 193 -0.30 59.78 30.32
C ASN A 193 -0.03 60.46 28.95
N SER A 194 -0.52 61.64 28.54
CA SER A 194 -1.36 62.69 29.12
C SER A 194 -1.54 63.77 28.04
N LEU A 195 -2.74 64.39 27.98
CA LEU A 195 -3.09 65.74 27.47
C LEU A 195 -2.73 66.10 26.00
N ASP A 196 -3.54 66.81 25.21
CA ASP A 196 -4.26 68.04 25.57
C ASP A 196 -5.32 68.47 24.51
N THR A 197 -6.36 69.19 25.00
CA THR A 197 -7.26 70.21 24.37
C THR A 197 -7.76 70.03 22.91
N GLY A 198 -9.05 70.13 22.55
CA GLY A 198 -10.11 71.05 22.96
C GLY A 198 -11.35 70.92 22.02
N PRO A 199 -12.41 71.76 22.14
CA PRO A 199 -13.78 71.27 22.29
C PRO A 199 -14.81 71.60 21.17
N ALA A 200 -16.03 71.05 21.37
CA ALA A 200 -17.34 71.34 20.76
C ALA A 200 -17.54 70.82 19.30
N ASP A 201 -18.67 70.23 18.90
CA ASP A 201 -20.05 70.55 19.28
C ASP A 201 -21.02 69.39 18.99
N LEU A 202 -22.14 69.39 19.71
CA LEU A 202 -23.24 68.41 19.66
C LEU A 202 -24.23 68.70 18.51
N THR A 203 -24.67 67.68 17.77
CA THR A 203 -26.06 67.52 17.25
C THR A 203 -26.24 66.06 16.77
N VAL A 204 -26.96 65.21 17.52
CA VAL A 204 -28.39 64.80 17.38
C VAL A 204 -28.69 63.84 16.21
N SER A 205 -29.20 62.65 16.57
CA SER A 205 -30.18 61.73 15.92
C SER A 205 -30.70 62.07 14.51
N THR A 206 -31.02 61.10 13.64
CA THR A 206 -31.98 60.00 13.84
C THR A 206 -31.95 59.03 12.65
N ALA A 207 -32.48 57.82 12.88
CA ALA A 207 -32.73 56.75 11.92
C ALA A 207 -33.65 57.13 10.74
N HIS A 208 -33.33 56.61 9.54
CA HIS A 208 -34.15 55.64 8.79
C HIS A 208 -33.39 55.13 7.56
#